data_AF-A0A0R3QFI6-F1
#
_entry.id   AF-A0A0R3QFI6-F1
#
_cell.length_a   1.000
_cell.length_b   1.000
_cell.length_c   1.000
_cell.angle_alpha   90.00
_cell.angle_beta   90.00
_cell.angle_gamma   90.00
#
_symmetry.space_group_name_H-M   'P 1'
#
loop_
_entity.id
_entity.type
_entity.pdbx_description
1 polymer ?
#
loop_
_entity_poly.entity_id
_entity_poly.type
_entity_poly.pdbx_seq_one_letter_code
_entity_poly.pdbx_strand_id
1 'polypeptide(L)' 'MNRKLVAGAALLIAAKITDFGSMCISDVVNYLESSLRISRKELLRYEIPLCAALSFNLRVPVWQLLPHYQRIVLTML' A
#
# COMPACT_ATOMS: atom_id res chain seq x y z
N MET A 1 -2.58 11.99 -13.38
CA MET A 1 -2.60 11.03 -12.26
C MET A 1 -1.49 11.40 -11.27
N ASN A 2 -1.83 11.72 -10.03
CA ASN A 2 -0.84 12.10 -9.01
C ASN A 2 -0.19 10.82 -8.43
N ARG A 3 1.03 10.51 -8.87
CA ARG A 3 1.73 9.25 -8.53
C ARG A 3 1.95 9.08 -7.03
N LYS A 4 2.12 10.18 -6.28
CA LYS A 4 2.30 10.15 -4.83
C LYS A 4 1.04 9.71 -4.09
N LEU A 5 -0.12 10.23 -4.51
CA LEU A 5 -1.40 9.85 -3.91
C LEU A 5 -1.74 8.38 -4.20
N VAL A 6 -1.46 7.92 -5.42
CA VAL A 6 -1.67 6.50 -5.80
C VAL A 6 -0.74 5.58 -4.99
N ALA A 7 0.54 5.92 -4.87
CA ALA A 7 1.48 5.14 -4.07
C ALA A 7 1.10 5.12 -2.58
N GLY A 8 0.73 6.27 -2.02
CA GLY A 8 0.28 6.37 -0.63
C GLY A 8 -1.00 5.58 -0.39
N ALA A 9 -2.01 5.72 -1.25
CA ALA A 9 -3.26 4.97 -1.13
C ALA A 9 -3.05 3.46 -1.28
N ALA A 10 -2.19 3.03 -2.21
CA ALA A 10 -1.83 1.62 -2.37
C ALA A 10 -1.19 1.05 -1.10
N LEU A 11 -0.24 1.78 -0.49
CA LEU A 11 0.40 1.35 0.75
C LEU A 11 -0.58 1.34 1.92
N LEU A 12 -1.45 2.35 2.04
CA LEU A 12 -2.48 2.42 3.07
C LEU A 12 -3.47 1.25 2.97
N ILE A 13 -3.91 0.91 1.76
CA ILE A 13 -4.81 -0.23 1.51
C ILE A 13 -4.09 -1.55 1.83
N ALA A 14 -2.85 -1.71 1.38
CA ALA A 14 -2.04 -2.88 1.76
C ALA A 14 -1.90 -2.99 3.29
N ALA A 15 -1.77 -1.84 3.97
CA ALA A 15 -1.71 -1.75 5.43
C ALA A 15 -3.00 -2.13 6.17
N LYS A 16 -4.14 -1.93 5.54
CA LYS A 16 -5.45 -2.33 6.09
C LYS A 16 -5.76 -3.80 5.87
N ILE A 17 -5.24 -4.40 4.78
CA ILE A 17 -5.59 -5.77 4.36
C ILE A 17 -4.60 -6.80 4.89
N THR A 18 -3.34 -6.40 5.01
CA THR A 18 -2.31 -7.16 5.70
C THR A 18 -2.44 -6.77 7.17
N ASP A 19 -2.64 -7.70 8.08
CA ASP A 19 -2.72 -7.37 9.50
C ASP A 19 -1.33 -6.89 9.96
N PHE A 20 -1.09 -5.58 10.00
CA PHE A 20 0.20 -4.97 10.38
C PHE A 20 0.41 -5.00 11.90
N GLY A 21 0.28 -6.18 12.51
CA GLY A 21 0.61 -6.44 13.92
C GLY A 21 0.21 -5.30 14.86
N SER A 22 1.20 -4.70 15.53
CA SER A 22 1.01 -3.64 16.53
C SER A 22 0.98 -2.20 15.98
N MET A 23 1.10 -2.01 14.67
CA MET A 23 1.17 -0.67 14.07
C MET A 23 -0.23 -0.14 13.78
N CYS A 24 -0.58 1.00 14.38
CA CYS A 24 -1.88 1.62 14.16
C CYS A 24 -1.96 2.24 12.76
N ILE A 25 -3.12 2.14 12.11
CA ILE A 25 -3.37 2.74 10.79
C ILE A 25 -3.11 4.26 10.81
N SER A 26 -3.36 4.92 11.94
CA SER A 26 -3.03 6.34 12.14
C SER A 26 -1.55 6.64 11.93
N ASP A 27 -0.66 5.74 12.35
CA ASP A 27 0.79 5.91 12.23
C ASP A 27 1.22 5.76 10.78
N VAL A 28 0.62 4.82 10.05
CA VAL A 28 0.79 4.67 8.60
C VAL A 28 0.40 5.95 7.88
N VAL A 29 -0.76 6.53 8.22
CA VAL A 29 -1.26 7.77 7.61
C VAL A 29 -0.32 8.94 7.91
N ASN A 30 0.12 9.10 9.15
CA ASN A 30 1.08 10.14 9.55
C ASN A 30 2.41 10.00 8.80
N TYR A 31 2.92 8.78 8.68
CA TYR A 31 4.15 8.49 7.94
C TYR A 31 4.01 8.84 6.46
N LEU A 32 2.92 8.43 5.81
CA LEU A 32 2.67 8.70 4.39
C LEU A 32 2.51 10.20 4.10
N GLU A 33 1.80 10.93 4.96
CA GLU A 33 1.62 12.37 4.88
C GLU A 33 2.97 13.11 4.90
N SER A 34 3.87 12.74 5.83
CA SER A 34 5.21 13.31 5.95
C SER A 34 6.16 12.88 4.81
N SER A 35 6.27 11.57 4.57
CA SER A 35 7.25 10.98 3.64
C SER A 35 6.95 11.32 2.18
N LEU A 36 5.67 11.26 1.78
CA LEU A 36 5.26 11.57 0.40
C LEU A 36 4.95 13.06 0.20
N ARG A 37 4.81 13.84 1.28
CA ARG A 37 4.37 15.24 1.30
C ARG A 37 3.02 15.40 0.60
N ILE A 38 2.02 14.65 1.08
CA ILE A 38 0.64 14.64 0.56
C ILE A 38 -0.35 14.95 1.67
N SER A 39 -1.49 15.55 1.34
CA SER A 39 -2.54 15.79 2.33
C SER A 39 -3.23 14.49 2.73
N ARG A 40 -3.45 14.29 4.03
CA ARG A 40 -4.33 13.22 4.55
C ARG A 40 -5.69 13.18 3.87
N LYS A 41 -6.31 14.34 3.65
CA LYS A 41 -7.64 14.43 3.02
C LYS A 41 -7.62 13.90 1.59
N GLU A 42 -6.57 14.21 0.84
CA GLU A 42 -6.40 13.71 -0.53
C GLU A 42 -6.05 12.21 -0.54
N LEU A 43 -5.18 11.77 0.37
CA LEU A 43 -4.81 10.37 0.54
C LEU A 43 -6.05 9.49 0.77
N LEU A 44 -6.89 9.85 1.75
CA LEU A 44 -8.11 9.09 2.07
C LEU A 44 -9.13 9.11 0.93
N ARG A 45 -9.22 10.21 0.16
CA ARG A 45 -10.09 10.27 -1.02
C ARG A 45 -9.69 9.32 -2.14
N TYR A 46 -8.43 8.90 -2.19
CA TYR A 46 -7.92 7.99 -3.22
C TYR A 46 -8.14 6.51 -2.92
N GLU A 47 -8.58 6.14 -1.71
CA GLU A 47 -8.75 4.72 -1.34
C GLU A 47 -9.77 4.01 -2.23
N ILE A 48 -11.01 4.51 -2.27
CA ILE A 48 -12.09 3.87 -3.04
C ILE A 48 -11.81 3.89 -4.56
N PRO A 49 -11.39 5.01 -5.17
CA PRO A 49 -11.03 5.03 -6.59
C PRO A 49 -9.91 4.03 -6.94
N LEU A 50 -8.92 3.86 -6.07
CA LEU A 50 -7.84 2.90 -6.30
C LEU A 50 -8.34 1.45 -6.23
N CYS A 51 -9.15 1.11 -5.21
CA CYS A 51 -9.78 -0.20 -5.12
C CYS A 51 -10.65 -0.51 -6.34
N ALA A 52 -11.44 0.47 -6.79
CA ALA A 52 -12.28 0.34 -7.98
C ALA A 52 -11.44 0.12 -9.26
N ALA A 53 -10.32 0.85 -9.42
CA ALA A 53 -9.41 0.66 -10.54
C ALA A 53 -8.76 -0.74 -10.56
N LEU A 54 -8.60 -1.37 -9.39
CA LEU A 54 -8.14 -2.75 -9.24
C LEU A 54 -9.27 -3.78 -9.31
N SER A 55 -10.51 -3.37 -9.62
CA SER A 55 -11.70 -4.25 -9.56
C SER A 55 -11.85 -4.95 -8.20
N PHE A 56 -11.41 -4.30 -7.13
CA PHE A 56 -11.34 -4.85 -5.77
C PHE A 56 -10.51 -6.14 -5.66
N ASN A 57 -9.67 -6.44 -6.64
CA ASN A 57 -8.75 -7.57 -6.61
C ASN A 57 -7.45 -7.17 -5.88
N LEU A 58 -7.52 -7.18 -4.55
CA LEU A 58 -6.47 -6.64 -3.67
C LEU A 58 -5.50 -7.71 -3.14
N ARG A 59 -5.75 -8.99 -3.43
CA ARG A 59 -4.88 -10.10 -3.03
C ARG A 59 -4.31 -10.79 -4.26
N VAL A 60 -2.99 -10.73 -4.38
CA VAL A 60 -2.25 -11.45 -5.41
C VAL A 60 -2.08 -12.91 -4.96
N PRO A 61 -2.34 -13.91 -5.82
CA PRO A 61 -2.18 -15.30 -5.44
C PRO A 61 -0.69 -15.65 -5.22
N VAL A 62 -0.44 -16.56 -4.26
CA VAL A 62 0.91 -16.89 -3.77
C VAL A 62 1.87 -17.32 -4.87
N TRP A 63 1.40 -18.05 -5.88
CA TRP A 63 2.24 -18.53 -6.98
C TRP A 63 2.80 -17.38 -7.85
N GLN A 64 2.13 -16.23 -7.90
CA GLN A 64 2.67 -15.04 -8.56
C GLN A 64 3.71 -14.33 -7.67
N LEU A 65 3.56 -14.39 -6.35
CA LEU A 65 4.45 -13.72 -5.40
C LEU A 65 5.75 -14.49 -5.14
N LEU A 66 5.69 -15.83 -5.14
CA LEU A 66 6.80 -16.70 -4.80
C LEU A 66 8.12 -16.40 -5.54
N PRO A 67 8.16 -16.24 -6.88
CA PRO A 67 9.41 -15.92 -7.58
C PRO A 67 9.99 -14.56 -7.17
N HIS A 68 9.13 -13.60 -6.82
CA HIS A 68 9.58 -12.28 -6.37
C HIS A 68 10.18 -12.35 -4.96
N TYR A 69 9.56 -13.10 -4.04
CA TYR A 69 10.13 -13.32 -2.71
C TYR A 69 11.48 -14.04 -2.78
N GLN A 70 11.60 -15.08 -3.60
CA GLN A 70 12.86 -15.79 -3.80
C GLN A 70 13.97 -14.84 -4.28
N ARG A 71 13.65 -13.95 -5.22
CA ARG A 71 14.61 -12.96 -5.73
C ARG A 71 15.04 -11.96 -4.65
N ILE A 72 14.12 -11.48 -3.83
CA ILE A 72 14.42 -10.53 -2.74
C ILE A 72 15.34 -11.18 -1.70
N VAL A 73 15.01 -12.39 -1.25
CA VAL A 73 15.82 -13.14 -0.29
C VAL A 73 17.22 -13.39 -0.85
N LEU A 74 17.33 -13.77 -2.12
CA LEU A 74 18.61 -13.99 -2.78
C LEU A 74 19.45 -12.72 -2.92
N THR A 75 18.83 -11.55 -3.11
CA THR A 75 19.56 -10.26 -3.18
C THR A 75 19.94 -9.66 -1.82
N MET A 76 19.37 -10.17 -0.73
CA MET A 76 19.64 -9.71 0.64
C MET A 76 20.63 -10.60 1.41
N LEU A 77 21.09 -11.69 0.79
CA LEU A 77 22.18 -12.56 1.25
C LEU A 77 23.46 -12.25 0.45
#